data_AF-A0A1G2S7S5-F1
#
_entry.id   AF-A0A1G2S7S5-F1
#
_cell.length_a   1.000
_cell.length_b   1.000
_cell.length_c   1.000
_cell.angle_alpha   90.00
_cell.angle_beta   90.00
_cell.angle_gamma   90.00
#
_symmetry.space_group_name_H-M   'P 1'
#
loop_
_entity.id
_entity.type
_entity.pdbx_description
1 polymer ?
#
loop_
_entity_poly.entity_id
_entity_poly.type
_entity_poly.pdbx_seq_one_letter_code
_entity_poly.pdbx_strand_id
1 'polypeptide(L)'
;MNPERERICRSFLYATTQSEYGALYQNHVLEQYKIYIGSIDYTSKLKHTTNNYFLGIHTLLLTAAGIALTKDGFFVGNAWHIVIPIVGAVLSGIWWHALRTHKMVNAAKFEILHCIESSLPLALYKTEWELLSAGKKNPHHGTKTEPFVPFLFIIIYLFIFFFVH
;
A
#
# COMPACT_ATOMS: atom_id res chain seq x y z
N MET A 1 6.10 20.24 6.24
CA MET A 1 5.72 19.80 4.87
C MET A 1 6.78 20.28 3.88
N ASN A 2 7.12 19.50 2.85
CA ASN A 2 8.06 19.94 1.79
C ASN A 2 7.47 21.16 1.05
N PRO A 3 8.24 22.25 0.80
CA PRO A 3 7.78 23.43 0.06
C PRO A 3 7.11 23.12 -1.30
N GLU A 4 7.57 22.09 -2.00
CA GLU A 4 6.98 21.65 -3.27
C GLU A 4 5.56 21.10 -3.10
N ARG A 5 5.32 20.32 -2.02
CA ARG A 5 4.00 19.76 -1.71
C ARG A 5 3.01 20.85 -1.34
N GLU A 6 3.47 21.84 -0.57
CA GLU A 6 2.63 23.00 -0.23
C GLU A 6 2.22 23.79 -1.47
N ARG A 7 3.14 24.00 -2.41
CA ARG A 7 2.82 24.63 -3.70
C ARG A 7 1.74 23.84 -4.45
N ILE A 8 1.88 22.52 -4.57
CA ILE A 8 0.92 21.65 -5.28
C ILE A 8 -0.47 21.74 -4.63
N CYS A 9 -0.54 21.67 -3.29
CA CYS A 9 -1.79 21.81 -2.58
C CYS A 9 -2.46 23.16 -2.86
N ARG A 10 -1.70 24.26 -2.77
CA ARG A 10 -2.26 25.59 -3.03
C ARG A 10 -2.71 25.78 -4.48
N SER A 11 -2.00 25.18 -5.45
CA SER A 11 -2.28 25.40 -6.87
C SER A 11 -3.41 24.54 -7.44
N PHE A 12 -3.65 23.34 -6.90
CA PHE A 12 -4.59 22.38 -7.50
C PHE A 12 -5.75 21.98 -6.59
N LEU A 13 -5.64 22.14 -5.27
CA LEU A 13 -6.68 21.65 -4.36
C LEU A 13 -7.91 22.56 -4.34
N TYR A 14 -7.70 23.87 -4.34
CA TYR A 14 -8.77 24.87 -4.24
C TYR A 14 -9.12 25.40 -5.62
N ALA A 15 -10.11 24.78 -6.27
CA ALA A 15 -10.54 25.16 -7.61
C ALA A 15 -11.26 26.53 -7.68
N THR A 16 -11.81 27.01 -6.56
CA THR A 16 -12.56 28.27 -6.47
C THR A 16 -12.43 28.87 -5.07
N THR A 17 -12.55 30.19 -4.98
CA THR A 17 -12.49 30.93 -3.73
C THR A 17 -13.83 30.93 -3.00
N GLN A 18 -13.80 31.15 -1.68
CA GLN A 18 -15.03 31.28 -0.89
C GLN A 18 -15.91 32.45 -1.39
N SER A 19 -15.32 33.55 -1.86
CA SER A 19 -16.05 34.69 -2.42
C SER A 19 -16.79 34.36 -3.71
N GLU A 20 -16.22 33.52 -4.57
CA GLU A 20 -16.85 33.10 -5.83
C GLU A 20 -17.92 32.01 -5.61
N TYR A 21 -17.68 31.10 -4.66
CA TYR A 21 -18.58 29.97 -4.39
C TYR A 21 -19.80 30.33 -3.54
N GLY A 22 -19.63 31.29 -2.62
CA GLY A 22 -20.69 31.76 -1.73
C GLY A 22 -20.77 31.02 -0.40
N ALA A 23 -21.90 31.22 0.30
CA ALA A 23 -22.06 30.88 1.72
C ALA A 23 -21.90 29.39 2.06
N LEU A 24 -22.12 28.48 1.10
CA LEU A 24 -22.02 27.02 1.30
C LEU A 24 -20.59 26.47 1.22
N TYR A 25 -19.60 27.29 0.88
CA TYR A 25 -18.22 26.86 0.66
C TYR A 25 -17.68 25.98 1.80
N GLN A 26 -17.77 26.47 3.05
CA GLN A 26 -17.25 25.76 4.22
C GLN A 26 -17.97 24.43 4.48
N ASN A 27 -19.29 24.39 4.27
CA ASN A 27 -20.07 23.15 4.39
C ASN A 27 -19.62 22.12 3.35
N HIS A 28 -19.42 22.53 2.10
CA HIS A 28 -18.99 21.61 1.04
C HIS A 28 -17.52 21.20 1.15
N VAL A 29 -16.64 22.05 1.71
CA VAL A 29 -15.28 21.64 2.08
C VAL A 29 -15.33 20.54 3.13
N LEU A 30 -16.16 20.70 4.17
CA LEU A 30 -16.35 19.67 5.19
C LEU A 30 -16.93 18.36 4.62
N GLU A 31 -17.92 18.43 3.72
CA GLU A 31 -18.48 17.23 3.08
C GLU A 31 -17.45 16.53 2.18
N GLN A 32 -16.68 17.28 1.39
CA GLN A 32 -15.58 16.71 0.59
C GLN A 32 -14.53 16.06 1.48
N TYR A 33 -14.18 16.69 2.60
CA TYR A 33 -13.27 16.14 3.59
C TYR A 33 -13.76 14.79 4.16
N LYS A 34 -15.03 14.70 4.58
CA LYS A 34 -15.64 13.45 5.07
C LYS A 34 -15.59 12.34 4.01
N ILE A 35 -15.97 12.64 2.77
CA ILE A 35 -15.92 11.69 1.65
C ILE A 35 -14.47 11.22 1.42
N TYR A 36 -13.53 12.16 1.46
CA TYR A 36 -12.13 11.87 1.17
C TYR A 36 -11.47 10.98 2.23
N ILE A 37 -11.76 11.19 3.52
CA ILE A 37 -11.36 10.28 4.61
C ILE A 37 -11.84 8.85 4.33
N GLY A 38 -13.11 8.69 3.96
CA GLY A 38 -13.66 7.37 3.63
C GLY A 38 -12.86 6.67 2.50
N SER A 39 -12.34 7.45 1.54
CA SER A 39 -11.48 6.92 0.47
C SER A 39 -10.10 6.44 0.97
N ILE A 40 -9.55 7.06 2.03
CA ILE A 40 -8.28 6.67 2.67
C ILE A 40 -8.48 5.34 3.39
N ASP A 41 -9.55 5.23 4.17
CA ASP A 41 -9.91 4.00 4.88
C ASP A 41 -10.15 2.84 3.92
N TYR A 42 -10.87 3.10 2.82
CA TYR A 42 -11.09 2.11 1.78
C TYR A 42 -9.79 1.61 1.15
N THR A 43 -8.85 2.52 0.86
CA THR A 43 -7.54 2.15 0.28
C THR A 43 -6.73 1.30 1.26
N SER A 44 -6.80 1.61 2.55
CA SER A 44 -6.16 0.83 3.61
C SER A 44 -6.76 -0.57 3.71
N LYS A 45 -8.10 -0.70 3.66
CA LYS A 45 -8.79 -2.01 3.61
C LYS A 45 -8.42 -2.80 2.36
N LEU A 46 -8.37 -2.15 1.20
CA LEU A 46 -7.99 -2.80 -0.06
C LEU A 46 -6.59 -3.40 0.01
N LYS A 47 -5.62 -2.69 0.61
CA LYS A 47 -4.27 -3.24 0.87
C LYS A 47 -4.31 -4.54 1.68
N HIS A 48 -5.13 -4.61 2.73
CA HIS A 48 -5.30 -5.84 3.52
C HIS A 48 -5.88 -6.98 2.69
N THR A 49 -6.89 -6.71 1.87
CA THR A 49 -7.47 -7.70 0.95
C THR A 49 -6.43 -8.20 -0.07
N THR A 50 -5.66 -7.29 -0.68
CA THR A 50 -4.58 -7.64 -1.61
C THR A 50 -3.54 -8.54 -0.95
N ASN A 51 -3.15 -8.24 0.30
CA ASN A 51 -2.21 -9.08 1.04
C ASN A 51 -2.74 -10.50 1.26
N ASN A 52 -3.99 -10.63 1.71
CA ASN A 52 -4.59 -11.94 1.94
C ASN A 52 -4.74 -12.73 0.64
N TYR A 53 -5.07 -12.07 -0.46
CA TYR A 53 -5.16 -12.68 -1.78
C TYR A 53 -3.82 -13.29 -2.23
N PHE A 54 -2.73 -12.52 -2.16
CA PHE A 54 -1.40 -13.02 -2.53
C PHE A 54 -0.90 -14.09 -1.57
N LEU A 55 -1.14 -13.96 -0.26
CA LEU A 55 -0.85 -15.02 0.71
C LEU A 55 -1.56 -16.34 0.35
N GLY A 56 -2.83 -16.27 -0.04
CA GLY A 56 -3.60 -17.44 -0.48
C GLY A 56 -2.99 -18.10 -1.71
N ILE A 57 -2.65 -17.31 -2.74
CA ILE A 57 -1.99 -17.82 -3.96
C ILE A 57 -0.65 -18.48 -3.63
N HIS A 58 0.19 -17.82 -2.82
CA HIS A 58 1.50 -18.36 -2.47
C HIS A 58 1.39 -19.63 -1.60
N THR A 59 0.41 -19.70 -0.70
CA THR A 59 0.13 -20.90 0.11
C THR A 59 -0.26 -22.07 -0.79
N LEU A 60 -1.15 -21.84 -1.75
CA LEU A 60 -1.54 -22.86 -2.74
C LEU A 60 -0.34 -23.31 -3.58
N LEU A 61 0.46 -22.37 -4.06
CA LEU A 61 1.61 -22.65 -4.91
C LEU A 61 2.71 -23.42 -4.16
N LEU A 62 2.99 -23.07 -2.90
CA LEU A 62 3.94 -23.83 -2.06
C LEU A 62 3.41 -25.22 -1.70
N THR A 63 2.10 -25.36 -1.50
CA THR A 63 1.48 -26.68 -1.28
C THR A 63 1.65 -27.57 -2.51
N ALA A 64 1.39 -27.02 -3.71
CA ALA A 64 1.62 -27.71 -4.97
C ALA A 64 3.10 -28.07 -5.18
N ALA A 65 4.03 -27.16 -4.84
CA ALA A 65 5.46 -27.42 -4.86
C ALA A 65 5.83 -28.58 -3.93
N GLY A 66 5.35 -28.57 -2.69
CA GLY A 66 5.61 -29.63 -1.72
C GLY A 66 5.15 -31.01 -2.18
N ILE A 67 3.95 -31.11 -2.76
CA ILE A 67 3.42 -32.36 -3.35
C ILE A 67 4.29 -32.81 -4.53
N ALA A 68 4.68 -31.88 -5.41
CA ALA A 68 5.50 -32.18 -6.58
C ALA A 68 6.90 -32.74 -6.24
N LEU A 69 7.43 -32.44 -5.05
CA LEU A 69 8.74 -32.91 -4.59
C LEU A 69 8.72 -34.26 -3.86
N THR A 70 7.53 -34.82 -3.59
CA THR A 70 7.41 -36.16 -2.97
C THR A 70 7.74 -37.26 -3.99
N LYS A 71 8.33 -38.40 -3.56
CA LYS A 71 8.80 -39.47 -4.47
C LYS A 71 7.72 -40.07 -5.39
N ASP A 72 6.46 -40.03 -4.97
CA ASP A 72 5.30 -40.53 -5.73
C ASP A 72 4.49 -39.39 -6.39
N GLY A 73 5.03 -38.17 -6.38
CA GLY A 73 4.37 -37.00 -6.94
C GLY A 73 4.17 -37.14 -8.44
N PHE A 74 2.96 -36.83 -8.91
CA PHE A 74 2.59 -36.80 -10.34
C PHE A 74 3.52 -35.93 -11.22
N PHE A 75 4.32 -35.07 -10.59
CA PHE A 75 5.20 -34.10 -11.22
C PHE A 75 6.70 -34.47 -11.24
N VAL A 76 7.09 -35.61 -10.65
CA VAL A 76 8.50 -36.02 -10.40
C VAL A 76 9.32 -36.30 -11.67
N GLY A 77 8.74 -36.20 -12.87
CA GLY A 77 9.46 -36.34 -14.15
C GLY A 77 9.36 -35.15 -15.10
N ASN A 78 8.72 -34.04 -14.71
CA ASN A 78 8.37 -32.93 -15.60
C ASN A 78 8.99 -31.59 -15.14
N ALA A 79 9.08 -30.62 -16.04
CA ALA A 79 9.67 -29.28 -15.83
C ALA A 79 8.99 -28.41 -14.73
N TRP A 80 8.03 -28.96 -13.97
CA TRP A 80 7.28 -28.26 -12.93
C TRP A 80 8.13 -27.78 -11.76
N HIS A 81 9.22 -28.48 -11.44
CA HIS A 81 10.22 -28.05 -10.46
C HIS A 81 10.94 -26.74 -10.85
N ILE A 82 10.91 -26.38 -12.14
CA ILE A 82 11.40 -25.09 -12.67
C ILE A 82 10.25 -24.08 -12.75
N VAL A 83 9.11 -24.50 -13.32
CA VAL A 83 7.97 -23.61 -13.59
C VAL A 83 7.39 -23.01 -12.31
N ILE A 84 7.21 -23.82 -11.25
CA ILE A 84 6.58 -23.37 -10.01
C ILE A 84 7.40 -22.26 -9.32
N PRO A 85 8.72 -22.41 -9.09
CA PRO A 85 9.55 -21.32 -8.57
C PRO A 85 9.54 -20.06 -9.41
N ILE A 86 9.60 -20.17 -10.74
CA ILE A 86 9.58 -19.01 -11.63
C ILE A 86 8.26 -18.24 -11.50
N VAL A 87 7.12 -18.96 -11.57
CA VAL A 87 5.79 -18.36 -11.40
C VAL A 87 5.67 -17.73 -10.01
N GLY A 88 6.16 -18.39 -8.97
CA GLY A 88 6.17 -17.89 -7.60
C GLY A 88 6.98 -16.60 -7.44
N ALA A 89 8.17 -16.53 -8.04
CA ALA A 89 9.01 -15.33 -8.03
C ALA A 89 8.34 -14.16 -8.78
N VAL A 90 7.73 -14.42 -9.94
CA VAL A 90 6.98 -13.40 -10.71
C VAL A 90 5.80 -12.86 -9.91
N LEU A 91 4.99 -13.74 -9.31
CA LEU A 91 3.85 -13.35 -8.46
C LEU A 91 4.30 -12.53 -7.24
N SER A 92 5.45 -12.87 -6.65
CA SER A 92 6.03 -12.11 -5.55
C SER A 92 6.44 -10.69 -6.01
N GLY A 93 7.01 -10.56 -7.21
CA GLY A 93 7.32 -9.26 -7.81
C GLY A 93 6.08 -8.39 -8.05
N ILE A 94 5.00 -9.00 -8.55
CA ILE A 94 3.70 -8.31 -8.73
C ILE A 94 3.14 -7.86 -7.37
N TRP A 95 3.19 -8.73 -6.35
CA TRP A 95 2.73 -8.39 -5.01
C TRP A 95 3.52 -7.22 -4.40
N TRP A 96 4.84 -7.24 -4.54
CA TRP A 96 5.70 -6.14 -4.10
C TRP A 96 5.32 -4.82 -4.79
N HIS A 97 5.11 -4.85 -6.11
CA HIS A 97 4.68 -3.67 -6.85
C HIS A 97 3.32 -3.14 -6.36
N ALA A 98 2.34 -4.02 -6.16
CA ALA A 98 1.03 -3.65 -5.63
C ALA A 98 1.15 -2.96 -4.26
N LEU A 99 1.93 -3.54 -3.34
CA LEU A 99 2.18 -2.97 -2.01
C LEU A 99 2.82 -1.58 -2.07
N ARG A 100 3.80 -1.40 -2.96
CA ARG A 100 4.47 -0.11 -3.16
C ARG A 100 3.51 0.95 -3.69
N THR A 101 2.69 0.60 -4.68
CA THR A 101 1.71 1.51 -5.28
C THR A 101 0.67 1.95 -4.25
N HIS A 102 0.12 1.03 -3.46
CA HIS A 102 -0.80 1.38 -2.37
C HIS A 102 -0.16 2.34 -1.36
N LYS A 103 1.10 2.10 -0.97
CA LYS A 103 1.83 2.99 -0.07
C LYS A 103 1.98 4.40 -0.65
N MET A 104 2.35 4.52 -1.92
CA MET A 104 2.52 5.81 -2.59
C MET A 104 1.20 6.58 -2.71
N VAL A 105 0.13 5.91 -3.13
CA VAL A 105 -1.20 6.53 -3.25
C VAL A 105 -1.70 6.97 -1.87
N ASN A 106 -1.59 6.11 -0.85
CA ASN A 106 -2.06 6.45 0.48
C ASN A 106 -1.29 7.63 1.08
N ALA A 107 0.03 7.69 0.87
CA ALA A 107 0.85 8.84 1.27
C ALA A 107 0.38 10.13 0.58
N ALA A 108 0.10 10.10 -0.72
CA ALA A 108 -0.43 11.26 -1.44
C ALA A 108 -1.81 11.70 -0.90
N LYS A 109 -2.68 10.74 -0.56
CA LYS A 109 -3.98 11.04 0.04
C LYS A 109 -3.86 11.71 1.41
N PHE A 110 -2.97 11.23 2.28
CA PHE A 110 -2.74 11.87 3.58
C PHE A 110 -2.23 13.31 3.44
N GLU A 111 -1.38 13.59 2.45
CA GLU A 111 -0.93 14.97 2.18
C GLU A 111 -2.11 15.86 1.75
N ILE A 112 -2.96 15.37 0.83
CA ILE A 112 -4.16 16.11 0.41
C ILE A 112 -5.09 16.34 1.61
N LEU A 113 -5.26 15.35 2.48
CA LEU A 113 -6.06 15.47 3.69
C LEU A 113 -5.55 16.61 4.60
N HIS A 114 -4.25 16.65 4.87
CA HIS A 114 -3.64 17.73 5.66
C HIS A 114 -3.80 19.10 5.01
N CYS A 115 -3.80 19.16 3.67
CA CYS A 115 -4.04 20.38 2.95
C CYS A 115 -5.51 20.83 3.12
N ILE A 116 -6.49 19.94 2.98
CA ILE A 116 -7.91 20.26 3.22
C ILE A 116 -8.11 20.75 4.67
N GLU A 117 -7.47 20.09 5.64
CA GLU A 117 -7.53 20.48 7.05
C GLU A 117 -7.05 21.91 7.33
N SER A 118 -6.20 22.48 6.47
CA SER A 118 -5.78 23.89 6.59
C SER A 118 -6.90 24.90 6.33
N SER A 119 -8.01 24.46 5.73
CA SER A 119 -9.23 25.26 5.53
C SER A 119 -10.34 24.94 6.52
N LEU A 120 -10.14 23.95 7.39
CA LEU A 120 -11.11 23.55 8.40
C LEU A 120 -10.74 24.14 9.77
N PRO A 121 -11.71 24.29 10.69
CA PRO A 121 -11.43 24.82 12.02
C PRO A 121 -10.54 23.89 12.86
N LEU A 122 -10.51 22.59 12.53
CA LEU A 122 -9.72 21.58 13.23
C LEU A 122 -8.90 20.77 12.21
N ALA A 123 -7.63 20.56 12.52
CA ALA A 123 -6.70 19.75 11.74
C ALA A 123 -6.32 18.48 12.52
N LEU A 124 -7.28 17.57 12.64
CA LEU A 124 -7.19 16.40 13.52
C LEU A 124 -6.08 15.44 13.09
N TYR A 125 -6.04 15.07 11.81
CA TYR A 125 -5.04 14.13 11.27
C TYR A 125 -3.66 14.75 11.21
N LYS A 126 -3.56 16.03 10.84
CA LYS A 126 -2.29 16.76 10.92
C LYS A 126 -1.76 16.80 12.34
N THR A 127 -2.62 17.06 13.32
CA THR A 127 -2.24 17.06 14.74
C THR A 127 -1.78 15.67 15.17
N GLU A 128 -2.52 14.61 14.82
CA GLU A 128 -2.12 13.22 15.06
C GLU A 128 -0.75 12.91 14.45
N TRP A 129 -0.52 13.32 13.20
CA TRP A 129 0.75 13.13 12.50
C TRP A 129 1.92 13.81 13.22
N GLU A 130 1.75 15.07 13.61
CA GLU A 130 2.79 15.83 14.33
C GLU A 130 3.04 15.25 15.73
N LEU A 131 1.99 14.81 16.44
CA LEU A 131 2.13 14.16 17.75
C LEU A 131 2.86 12.80 17.66
N LEU A 132 2.55 11.98 16.66
CA LEU A 132 3.25 10.71 16.41
C LEU A 132 4.71 10.91 15.98
N SER A 133 5.01 12.09 15.45
CA SER A 133 6.34 12.52 15.01
C SER A 133 7.15 13.16 16.13
N ALA A 134 6.49 13.79 17.11
CA ALA A 134 7.11 14.45 18.25
C ALA A 134 7.91 13.43 19.09
N GLY A 135 9.23 13.63 19.17
CA GLY A 135 10.14 12.77 19.94
C GLY A 135 10.85 11.67 19.14
N LYS A 136 10.60 11.53 17.83
CA LYS A 136 11.34 10.59 16.96
C LYS A 136 12.31 11.35 16.05
N LYS A 137 13.58 10.88 15.98
CA LYS A 137 14.59 11.39 15.02
C LYS A 137 14.16 11.29 13.55
N ASN A 138 13.13 10.50 13.24
CA ASN A 138 12.56 10.38 11.91
C ASN A 138 11.01 10.32 11.96
N PRO A 139 10.33 11.43 11.65
CA PRO A 139 8.86 11.60 11.69
C PRO A 139 8.05 10.60 10.86
N HIS A 140 8.65 9.93 9.88
CA HIS A 140 7.94 9.09 8.92
C HIS A 140 7.51 7.70 9.44
N HIS A 141 7.14 7.57 10.72
CA HIS A 141 6.76 6.30 11.35
C HIS A 141 5.27 5.95 11.24
N GLY A 142 4.59 6.39 10.17
CA GLY A 142 3.37 5.73 9.71
C GLY A 142 3.74 4.47 8.93
N THR A 143 3.62 3.29 9.57
CA THR A 143 3.84 1.96 8.99
C THR A 143 5.12 1.77 8.17
N LYS A 144 6.26 1.62 8.86
CA LYS A 144 7.39 0.81 8.35
C LYS A 144 7.06 -0.69 8.35
N THR A 145 5.87 -1.07 7.90
CA THR A 145 5.72 -2.39 7.32
C THR A 145 6.34 -2.29 5.93
N GLU A 146 7.67 -2.34 5.93
CA GLU A 146 8.42 -2.63 4.73
C GLU A 146 7.82 -3.93 4.17
N PRO A 147 7.48 -3.99 2.88
CA PRO A 147 6.88 -5.18 2.30
C PRO A 147 7.95 -6.27 2.19
N PHE A 148 8.36 -6.83 3.32
CA PHE A 148 9.37 -7.88 3.44
C PHE A 148 8.79 -9.23 3.02
N VAL A 149 7.47 -9.41 3.15
CA VAL A 149 6.79 -10.68 2.88
C VAL A 149 6.98 -11.16 1.43
N PRO A 150 6.78 -10.34 0.38
CA PRO A 150 7.11 -10.77 -0.99
C PRO A 150 8.57 -11.21 -1.17
N PHE A 151 9.53 -10.52 -0.54
CA PHE A 151 10.94 -10.89 -0.61
C PHE A 151 11.21 -12.25 0.05
N LEU A 152 10.55 -12.54 1.18
CA LEU A 152 10.61 -13.84 1.83
C LEU A 152 10.15 -14.95 0.88
N PHE A 153 9.05 -14.75 0.15
CA PHE A 153 8.58 -15.72 -0.85
C PHE A 153 9.56 -15.89 -2.01
N ILE A 154 10.17 -14.81 -2.52
CA ILE A 154 11.24 -14.92 -3.54
C ILE A 154 12.38 -15.80 -3.04
N ILE A 155 12.85 -15.59 -1.80
CA ILE A 155 13.92 -16.41 -1.19
C ILE A 155 13.50 -17.88 -1.11
N ILE A 156 12.27 -18.16 -0.69
CA ILE A 156 11.74 -19.53 -0.62
C ILE A 156 11.72 -20.18 -2.01
N TYR A 157 11.25 -19.48 -3.05
CA TYR A 157 11.22 -20.04 -4.41
C TYR A 157 12.62 -20.26 -4.97
N LEU A 158 13.57 -19.35 -4.72
CA LEU A 158 14.97 -19.54 -5.10
C LEU A 158 15.56 -20.78 -4.41
N PHE A 159 15.28 -20.97 -3.12
CA PHE A 159 15.72 -22.15 -2.39
C PHE A 159 15.15 -23.44 -3.00
N ILE A 160 13.84 -23.46 -3.32
CA ILE A 160 13.21 -24.61 -4.00
C ILE A 160 13.88 -24.87 -5.35
N PHE A 161 14.17 -23.83 -6.12
CA PHE A 161 14.80 -23.97 -7.44
C PHE A 161 16.21 -24.59 -7.34
N PHE A 162 17.05 -24.10 -6.43
CA PHE A 162 18.44 -24.54 -6.26
C PHE A 162 18.60 -25.83 -5.47
N PHE A 163 17.66 -26.20 -4.60
CA PHE A 163 17.73 -27.46 -3.85
C PHE A 163 17.34 -28.67 -4.70
N VAL A 164 16.51 -28.44 -5.71
CA VAL A 164 15.94 -29.50 -6.56
C VAL A 164 16.80 -29.77 -7.80
N HIS A 165 17.71 -28.85 -8.15
CA HIS A 165 18.76 -29.03 -9.17
C HIS A 165 20.09 -29.35 -8.51
#